data_AF-A0A9D4PNB5-F1
#
_entry.id   AF-A0A9D4PNB5-F1
#
_cell.length_a   1.000
_cell.length_b   1.000
_cell.length_c   1.000
_cell.angle_alpha   90.00
_cell.angle_beta   90.00
_cell.angle_gamma   90.00
#
_symmetry.space_group_name_H-M   'P 1'
#
loop_
_entity.id
_entity.type
_entity.pdbx_description
1 polymer ?
#
loop_
_entity_poly.entity_id
_entity_poly.type
_entity_poly.pdbx_seq_one_letter_code
_entity_poly.pdbx_strand_id
1 'polypeptide(L)'
;MPFVKWTIEPVFLSRQPIPPDKNVTDELEASANSTLVGTLRQLACLVAVADNIFEGIAAECKVIFERSVQLQDKLERCERSVSQLNAKAVPIRECHNLLFVQTYQTGQKNIAYE
;
A
#
# COMPACT_ATOMS: atom_id res chain seq x y z
N MET A 1 -12.95 -4.34 5.05
CA MET A 1 -13.28 -4.41 3.62
C MET A 1 -13.50 -5.88 3.26
N PRO A 2 -14.54 -6.24 2.50
CA PRO A 2 -14.71 -7.62 2.05
C PRO A 2 -13.53 -8.01 1.14
N PHE A 3 -12.92 -9.16 1.38
CA PHE A 3 -11.83 -9.67 0.54
C PHE A 3 -12.35 -10.02 -0.86
N VAL A 4 -11.59 -9.66 -1.89
CA VAL A 4 -11.91 -10.04 -3.27
C VAL A 4 -11.87 -11.56 -3.37
N LYS A 5 -13.00 -12.17 -3.75
CA LYS A 5 -13.08 -13.59 -4.05
C LYS A 5 -12.83 -13.79 -5.54
N TRP A 6 -11.71 -14.40 -5.87
CA TRP A 6 -11.40 -14.80 -7.24
C TRP A 6 -12.00 -16.17 -7.51
N THR A 7 -12.81 -16.28 -8.58
CA THR A 7 -13.39 -17.55 -9.01
C THR A 7 -12.63 -18.04 -10.24
N ILE A 8 -12.24 -19.31 -10.23
CA ILE A 8 -11.53 -19.96 -11.33
C ILE A 8 -12.51 -20.89 -12.03
N GLU A 9 -12.64 -20.75 -13.35
CA GLU A 9 -13.52 -21.56 -14.19
C GLU A 9 -12.71 -22.48 -15.11
N PRO A 10 -13.14 -23.73 -15.36
CA PRO A 10 -14.35 -24.37 -14.84
C PRO A 10 -14.24 -24.87 -13.40
N VAL A 11 -15.32 -24.75 -12.62
CA VAL A 11 -15.40 -25.32 -11.24
C VAL A 11 -15.59 -26.84 -11.25
N PHE A 12 -16.30 -27.38 -12.25
CA PHE A 12 -16.58 -28.81 -12.38
C PHE A 12 -16.01 -29.36 -13.68
N LEU A 13 -15.11 -30.34 -13.59
CA LEU A 13 -14.35 -30.86 -14.73
C LEU A 13 -15.04 -32.04 -15.46
N SER A 14 -15.72 -32.90 -14.71
CA SER A 14 -16.22 -34.19 -15.22
C SER A 14 -17.66 -34.50 -14.76
N ARG A 15 -18.42 -33.45 -14.43
CA ARG A 15 -19.82 -33.58 -13.95
C ARG A 15 -20.86 -33.37 -15.04
N GLN A 16 -20.43 -33.16 -16.28
CA GLN A 16 -21.34 -32.97 -17.42
C GLN A 16 -21.55 -34.30 -18.12
N PRO A 17 -22.81 -34.65 -18.48
CA PRO A 17 -23.08 -35.86 -19.26
C PRO A 17 -22.41 -35.76 -20.63
N ILE A 18 -21.98 -36.91 -21.16
CA ILE A 18 -21.43 -36.99 -22.51
C ILE A 18 -22.54 -36.60 -23.50
N PRO A 19 -22.31 -35.65 -24.41
CA PRO A 19 -23.31 -35.22 -25.37
C PRO A 19 -23.80 -36.40 -26.24
N PRO A 20 -25.13 -36.66 -26.29
CA PRO A 20 -25.69 -37.82 -27.00
C PRO A 20 -25.55 -37.71 -28.52
N ASP A 21 -25.25 -36.52 -29.04
CA ASP A 21 -25.04 -36.23 -30.46
C ASP A 21 -23.68 -36.72 -31.00
N LYS A 22 -22.74 -37.07 -30.12
CA LYS A 22 -21.35 -37.40 -30.51
C LYS A 22 -21.08 -38.87 -30.85
N ASN A 23 -22.07 -39.77 -30.76
CA ASN A 23 -21.91 -41.22 -31.03
C ASN A 23 -20.59 -41.79 -30.44
N VAL A 24 -20.35 -41.50 -29.17
CA VAL A 24 -19.09 -41.86 -28.50
C VAL A 24 -19.04 -43.38 -28.30
N THR A 25 -18.03 -44.04 -28.86
CA THR A 25 -17.80 -45.49 -28.71
C THR A 25 -17.07 -45.85 -27.42
N ASP A 26 -16.21 -44.94 -26.91
CA ASP A 26 -15.48 -45.11 -25.65
C ASP A 26 -15.77 -43.93 -24.70
N GLU A 27 -16.71 -44.15 -23.78
CA GLU A 27 -17.16 -43.13 -22.83
C GLU A 27 -16.06 -42.74 -21.83
N LEU A 28 -15.16 -43.67 -21.49
CA LEU A 28 -14.09 -43.41 -20.54
C LEU A 28 -13.06 -42.47 -21.17
N GLU A 29 -12.67 -42.74 -22.42
CA GLU A 29 -11.74 -41.88 -23.17
C GLU A 29 -12.32 -40.47 -23.33
N ALA A 30 -13.60 -40.35 -23.71
CA ALA A 30 -14.28 -39.07 -23.87
C ALA A 30 -14.37 -38.26 -22.57
N SER A 31 -14.65 -38.93 -21.44
CA SER A 31 -14.67 -38.31 -20.11
C SER A 31 -13.28 -37.87 -19.66
N ALA A 32 -12.26 -38.70 -19.88
CA ALA A 32 -10.87 -38.38 -19.57
C ALA A 32 -10.37 -37.17 -20.38
N ASN A 33 -10.62 -37.15 -21.69
CA ASN A 33 -10.26 -36.03 -22.56
C ASN A 33 -11.00 -34.73 -22.16
N SER A 34 -12.31 -34.82 -21.87
CA SER A 34 -13.08 -33.66 -21.38
C SER A 34 -12.53 -33.11 -20.08
N THR A 35 -12.10 -34.00 -19.17
CA THR A 35 -11.45 -33.63 -17.91
C THR A 35 -10.13 -32.91 -18.16
N LEU A 36 -9.28 -33.42 -19.07
CA LEU A 36 -8.00 -32.79 -19.43
C LEU A 36 -8.20 -31.40 -20.06
N VAL A 37 -9.15 -31.25 -20.97
CA VAL A 37 -9.46 -29.93 -21.56
C VAL A 37 -9.98 -28.98 -20.48
N GLY A 38 -10.81 -29.48 -19.56
CA GLY A 38 -11.30 -28.72 -18.42
C GLY A 38 -10.16 -28.24 -17.51
N THR A 39 -9.18 -29.09 -17.19
CA THR A 39 -8.05 -28.72 -16.32
C THR A 39 -7.15 -27.69 -16.99
N LEU A 40 -6.88 -27.84 -18.29
CA LEU A 40 -6.13 -26.84 -19.05
C LEU A 40 -6.81 -25.48 -19.05
N ARG A 41 -8.14 -25.46 -19.23
CA ARG A 41 -8.93 -24.22 -19.14
C ARG A 41 -8.92 -23.63 -17.74
N GLN A 42 -8.96 -24.47 -16.70
CA GLN A 42 -8.89 -24.04 -15.31
C GLN A 42 -7.54 -23.39 -14.99
N LEU A 43 -6.45 -23.99 -15.47
CA LEU A 43 -5.10 -23.43 -15.34
C LEU A 43 -4.95 -22.11 -16.10
N ALA A 44 -5.49 -22.01 -17.31
CA ALA A 44 -5.49 -20.75 -18.06
C ALA A 44 -6.25 -19.64 -17.33
N CYS A 45 -7.41 -19.96 -16.74
CA CYS A 45 -8.18 -19.02 -15.94
C CYS A 45 -7.41 -18.60 -14.66
N LEU A 46 -6.73 -19.54 -14.00
CA LEU A 46 -5.88 -19.24 -12.84
C LEU A 46 -4.74 -18.28 -13.19
N VAL A 47 -4.06 -18.48 -14.32
CA VAL A 47 -2.99 -17.57 -14.78
C VAL A 47 -3.54 -16.18 -15.05
N ALA A 48 -4.69 -16.07 -15.74
CA ALA A 48 -5.33 -14.77 -15.97
C ALA A 48 -5.70 -14.06 -14.66
N VAL A 49 -6.19 -14.79 -13.65
CA VAL A 49 -6.46 -14.23 -12.32
C VAL A 49 -5.17 -13.77 -11.65
N ALA A 50 -4.09 -14.55 -11.74
CA ALA A 50 -2.79 -14.18 -11.17
C ALA A 50 -2.25 -12.89 -11.80
N ASP A 51 -2.34 -12.74 -13.13
CA ASP A 51 -1.93 -11.53 -13.83
C ASP A 51 -2.68 -10.30 -13.33
N ASN A 52 -4.01 -10.39 -13.18
CA ASN A 52 -4.83 -9.29 -12.64
C ASN A 52 -4.41 -8.89 -11.22
N ILE A 53 -4.08 -9.88 -10.36
CA ILE A 53 -3.60 -9.62 -9.00
C ILE A 53 -2.26 -8.90 -9.04
N PHE A 54 -1.31 -9.39 -9.83
CA PHE A 54 0.03 -8.80 -9.92
C PHE A 54 0.02 -7.42 -10.57
N GLU A 55 -0.86 -7.17 -11.54
CA GLU A 55 -1.05 -5.84 -12.13
C GLU A 55 -1.58 -4.85 -11.08
N GLY A 56 -2.57 -5.25 -10.28
CA GLY A 56 -3.09 -4.43 -9.19
C GLY A 56 -2.01 -4.10 -8.14
N ILE A 57 -1.23 -5.10 -7.71
CA ILE A 57 -0.12 -4.90 -6.77
C ILE A 57 0.94 -3.97 -7.37
N ALA A 58 1.32 -4.17 -8.63
CA ALA A 58 2.31 -3.35 -9.30
C ALA A 58 1.87 -1.88 -9.40
N ALA A 59 0.59 -1.63 -9.70
CA ALA A 59 0.02 -0.29 -9.73
C ALA A 59 0.10 0.39 -8.35
N GLU A 60 -0.30 -0.31 -7.29
CA GLU A 60 -0.22 0.22 -5.91
C GLU A 60 1.23 0.48 -5.48
N CYS A 61 2.15 -0.45 -5.77
CA CYS A 61 3.57 -0.27 -5.51
C CYS A 61 4.14 0.94 -6.25
N LYS A 62 3.72 1.18 -7.50
CA LYS A 62 4.14 2.36 -8.26
C LYS A 62 3.68 3.66 -7.60
N VAL A 63 2.43 3.72 -7.14
CA VAL A 63 1.90 4.88 -6.41
C VAL A 63 2.70 5.13 -5.12
N ILE A 64 2.99 4.08 -4.35
CA ILE A 64 3.79 4.18 -3.13
C ILE A 64 5.21 4.67 -3.44
N PHE A 65 5.81 4.15 -4.52
CA PHE A 65 7.15 4.54 -4.95
C PHE A 65 7.19 6.03 -5.33
N GLU A 66 6.27 6.50 -6.17
CA GLU A 66 6.21 7.91 -6.58
C GLU A 66 6.07 8.85 -5.37
N ARG A 67 5.21 8.49 -4.41
CA ARG A 67 5.05 9.26 -3.16
C ARG A 67 6.30 9.24 -2.29
N SER A 68 7.01 8.12 -2.25
CA SER A 68 8.26 7.98 -1.51
C SER A 68 9.36 8.85 -2.11
N VAL A 69 9.47 8.92 -3.43
CA VAL A 69 10.41 9.81 -4.13
C VAL A 69 10.10 11.27 -3.82
N GLN A 70 8.84 11.69 -3.93
CA GLN A 70 8.45 13.07 -3.58
C GLN A 70 8.74 13.42 -2.10
N LEU A 71 8.58 12.45 -1.20
CA LEU A 71 8.90 12.62 0.21
C LEU A 71 10.41 12.76 0.43
N GLN A 72 11.21 11.95 -0.26
CA GLN A 72 12.67 12.02 -0.25
C GLN A 72 13.15 13.41 -0.72
N ASP A 73 12.61 13.93 -1.82
CA ASP A 73 12.93 15.28 -2.31
C ASP A 73 12.64 16.37 -1.26
N LYS A 74 11.49 16.25 -0.56
CA LYS A 74 11.12 17.19 0.51
C LYS A 74 12.06 17.06 1.70
N LEU A 75 12.47 15.85 2.05
CA LEU A 75 13.42 15.59 3.12
C LEU A 75 14.77 16.22 2.81
N GLU A 76 15.30 16.05 1.60
CA GLU A 76 16.58 16.66 1.18
C GLU A 76 16.54 18.19 1.16
N ARG A 77 15.41 18.79 0.75
CA ARG A 77 15.22 20.24 0.83
C ARG A 77 15.19 20.73 2.27
N CYS A 78 14.51 19.98 3.15
CA CYS A 78 14.45 20.29 4.57
C CYS A 78 15.83 20.19 5.20
N GLU A 79 16.57 19.10 4.94
CA GLU A 79 17.93 18.89 5.44
C GLU A 79 18.87 20.02 5.00
N ARG A 80 18.85 20.40 3.72
CA ARG A 80 19.61 21.55 3.22
C ARG A 80 19.23 22.84 3.94
N SER A 81 17.93 23.10 4.10
CA SER A 81 17.46 24.30 4.79
C SER A 81 17.94 24.32 6.24
N VAL A 82 17.81 23.21 6.97
CA VAL A 82 18.27 23.06 8.36
C VAL A 82 19.78 23.25 8.47
N SER A 83 20.55 22.68 7.55
CA SER A 83 22.02 22.83 7.54
C SER A 83 22.49 24.28 7.34
N GLN A 84 21.69 25.12 6.68
CA GLN A 84 22.00 26.52 6.40
C GLN A 84 21.47 27.47 7.48
N LEU A 85 20.61 27.01 8.39
CA LEU A 85 20.08 27.85 9.46
C LEU A 85 21.18 28.19 10.48
N ASN A 86 21.52 29.46 10.58
CA ASN A 86 22.41 29.98 11.61
C ASN A 86 21.59 30.67 12.71
N ALA A 87 21.46 30.01 13.86
CA ALA A 87 20.68 30.49 15.00
C ALA A 87 21.14 31.85 15.56
N LYS A 88 22.41 32.25 15.34
CA LYS A 88 22.93 33.56 15.79
C LYS A 88 22.59 34.71 14.83
N ALA A 89 22.25 34.40 13.58
CA ALA A 89 21.94 35.40 12.56
C ALA A 89 20.45 35.77 12.51
N VAL A 90 19.58 34.99 13.15
CA VAL A 90 18.13 35.25 13.19
C VAL A 90 17.85 36.23 14.33
N PRO A 91 17.44 37.50 14.05
CA PRO A 91 17.06 38.42 15.10
C PRO A 91 15.75 37.93 15.74
N ILE A 92 15.86 37.40 16.95
CA ILE A 92 14.71 37.14 17.80
C ILE A 92 14.17 38.53 18.16
N ARG A 93 12.93 38.85 17.74
CA ARG A 93 12.23 39.97 18.35
C ARG A 93 12.08 39.62 19.82
N GLU A 94 12.89 40.25 20.67
CA GLU A 94 12.60 40.27 22.09
C GLU A 94 11.23 40.92 22.24
N CYS A 95 10.19 40.09 22.35
CA CYS A 95 8.88 40.51 22.80
C CYS A 95 9.05 40.96 24.24
N HIS A 96 9.51 42.19 24.41
CA HIS A 96 9.56 43.00 25.62
C HIS A 96 9.66 42.19 26.93
N ASN A 97 10.87 41.73 27.21
CA ASN A 97 11.28 41.12 28.48
C ASN A 97 11.19 42.06 29.70
N LEU A 98 10.57 43.24 29.60
CA LEU A 98 10.44 44.11 30.77
C LEU A 98 9.40 43.60 31.78
N LEU A 99 8.38 42.82 31.35
CA LEU A 99 7.41 42.23 32.29
C LEU A 99 7.88 40.90 32.90
N PHE A 100 8.70 40.12 32.20
CA PHE A 100 9.20 38.83 32.71
C PHE A 100 10.42 39.00 33.62
N VAL A 101 11.33 39.93 33.33
CA VAL A 101 12.52 40.13 34.19
C VAL A 101 12.14 40.79 35.52
N GLN A 102 11.16 41.71 35.53
CA GLN A 102 10.72 42.39 36.75
C GLN A 102 9.96 41.47 37.72
N THR A 103 9.16 40.52 37.21
CA THR A 103 8.41 39.59 38.07
C THR A 103 9.33 38.56 38.75
N TYR A 104 10.38 38.09 38.05
CA TYR A 104 11.38 37.19 38.66
C TYR A 104 12.22 37.88 39.73
N GLN A 105 12.65 39.14 39.51
CA GLN A 105 13.44 39.88 40.51
C GLN A 105 12.62 40.34 41.73
N THR A 106 11.32 40.60 41.55
CA THR A 106 10.42 40.98 42.66
C THR A 106 9.99 39.75 43.47
N GLY A 107 9.77 38.61 42.80
CA GLY A 107 9.45 37.33 43.46
C GLY A 107 10.59 36.80 44.34
N GLN A 108 11.86 36.99 43.97
CA GLN A 108 12.99 36.52 44.80
C GLN A 108 13.27 37.38 46.04
N LYS A 109 12.87 38.66 46.05
CA LYS A 109 13.06 39.53 47.22
C LYS A 109 12.03 39.27 48.33
N ASN A 110 10.83 38.80 48.01
CA ASN A 110 9.79 38.53 49.02
C ASN A 110 9.92 37.18 49.73
N ILE A 111 10.80 36.27 49.28
CA ILE A 111 11.02 34.96 49.91
C ILE A 111 12.21 35.03 50.91
N ALA A 112 12.87 36.19 51.01
CA ALA A 112 14.02 36.40 51.90
C ALA A 112 13.68 37.23 53.16
N TYR A 113 12.41 37.60 53.37
CA TYR A 113 11.94 38.38 54.52
C TYR A 113 10.79 37.73 55.30
N GLU A 114 10.60 36.42 55.15
CA GLU A 114 9.72 35.60 56.00
C GLU A 114 10.56 34.48 56.64
#